data_AF-A0A939APP5-F1
#
_entry.id   AF-A0A939APP5-F1
#
_cell.length_a   1.000
_cell.length_b   1.000
_cell.length_c   1.000
_cell.angle_alpha   90.00
_cell.angle_beta   90.00
_cell.angle_gamma   90.00
#
_symmetry.space_group_name_H-M   'P 1'
#
loop_
_entity.id
_entity.type
_entity.pdbx_description
1 polymer ?
#
loop_
_entity_poly.entity_id
_entity_poly.type
_entity_poly.pdbx_seq_one_letter_code
_entity_poly.pdbx_strand_id
1 'polypeptide(L)'
;MSEVEPRFPAQALREWTEGVYRAVGASAEAADCMIHANLRGQDSHGVTRVLVTYVERMRRGVMDAAAKPVVVREKASTALVDGRNAIGHLVARRCVELAIRKAEAAGTAWVCVRDGNHFGACATTGRSWRSSAGLSPSSPRTGTSPWPPGAA
;
A
#
# COMPACT_ATOMS: atom_id res chain seq x y z
N MET A 1 -17.46 -17.25 -30.31
CA MET A 1 -16.59 -18.09 -29.48
C MET A 1 -16.13 -17.22 -28.33
N SER A 2 -16.61 -17.45 -27.10
CA SER A 2 -16.09 -16.72 -25.94
C SER A 2 -14.66 -17.22 -25.70
N GLU A 3 -13.67 -16.39 -25.97
CA GLU A 3 -12.30 -16.68 -25.57
C GLU A 3 -12.26 -16.91 -24.06
N VAL A 4 -11.71 -18.05 -23.65
CA VAL A 4 -11.50 -18.34 -22.23
C VAL A 4 -10.32 -17.48 -21.80
N GLU A 5 -10.61 -16.47 -20.97
CA GLU A 5 -9.60 -15.59 -20.43
C GLU A 5 -8.59 -16.41 -19.60
N PRO A 6 -7.27 -16.28 -19.87
CA PRO A 6 -6.27 -17.12 -19.22
C PRO A 6 -6.24 -16.85 -17.70
N ARG A 7 -6.26 -17.92 -16.91
CA ARG A 7 -6.19 -17.85 -15.45
C ARG A 7 -4.81 -18.26 -14.96
N PHE A 8 -4.25 -17.45 -14.09
CA PHE A 8 -2.93 -17.70 -13.49
C PHE A 8 -3.07 -17.91 -11.97
N PRO A 9 -2.35 -18.89 -11.39
CA PRO A 9 -2.27 -19.02 -9.94
C PRO A 9 -1.67 -17.75 -9.31
N ALA A 10 -2.29 -17.25 -8.25
CA ALA A 10 -1.81 -16.04 -7.55
C ALA A 10 -0.37 -16.18 -7.04
N GLN A 11 0.02 -17.39 -6.62
CA GLN A 11 1.38 -17.70 -6.18
C GLN A 11 2.40 -17.60 -7.33
N ALA A 12 2.04 -18.08 -8.53
CA ALA A 12 2.92 -17.97 -9.69
C ALA A 12 3.12 -16.50 -10.10
N LEU A 13 2.05 -15.69 -10.09
CA LEU A 13 2.15 -14.25 -10.35
C LEU A 13 2.99 -13.52 -9.30
N ARG A 14 2.87 -13.94 -8.03
CA ARG A 14 3.68 -13.41 -6.93
C ARG A 14 5.16 -13.67 -7.17
N GLU A 15 5.54 -14.92 -7.36
CA GLU A 15 6.94 -15.34 -7.55
C GLU A 15 7.57 -14.63 -8.76
N TRP A 16 6.81 -14.53 -9.86
CA TRP A 16 7.23 -13.79 -11.03
C TRP A 16 7.46 -12.30 -10.73
N THR A 17 6.51 -11.66 -10.05
CA THR A 17 6.60 -10.23 -9.69
C THR A 17 7.77 -9.95 -8.75
N GLU A 18 7.98 -10.81 -7.76
CA GLU A 18 9.11 -10.71 -6.85
C GLU A 18 10.45 -10.88 -7.60
N GLY A 19 10.53 -11.83 -8.53
CA GLY A 19 11.69 -12.04 -9.39
C GLY A 19 12.02 -10.78 -10.21
N VAL A 20 11.01 -10.17 -10.82
CA VAL A 20 11.17 -8.91 -11.57
C VAL A 20 11.67 -7.78 -10.66
N TYR A 21 11.09 -7.62 -9.47
CA TYR A 21 11.54 -6.57 -8.54
C TYR A 21 12.98 -6.78 -8.07
N ARG A 22 13.35 -8.01 -7.69
CA ARG A 22 14.73 -8.34 -7.32
C ARG A 22 15.70 -8.03 -8.47
N ALA A 23 15.32 -8.33 -9.71
CA ALA A 23 16.15 -8.09 -10.89
C ALA A 23 16.41 -6.59 -11.16
N VAL A 24 15.54 -5.70 -10.68
CA VAL A 24 15.71 -4.23 -10.79
C VAL A 24 16.18 -3.58 -9.48
N GLY A 25 16.58 -4.38 -8.48
CA GLY A 25 17.07 -3.88 -7.20
C GLY A 25 15.99 -3.41 -6.22
N ALA A 26 14.72 -3.73 -6.49
CA ALA A 26 13.57 -3.37 -5.67
C ALA A 26 13.25 -4.43 -4.61
N SER A 27 12.59 -4.01 -3.52
CA SER A 27 12.06 -4.94 -2.50
C SER A 27 10.95 -5.82 -3.07
N ALA A 28 11.06 -7.13 -2.84
CA ALA A 28 10.04 -8.12 -3.18
C ALA A 28 8.71 -7.87 -2.44
N GLU A 29 8.72 -7.19 -1.29
CA GLU A 29 7.52 -6.86 -0.52
C GLU A 29 6.53 -5.99 -1.30
N ALA A 30 7.00 -5.24 -2.31
CA ALA A 30 6.11 -4.47 -3.18
C ALA A 30 5.22 -5.37 -4.07
N ALA A 31 5.57 -6.64 -4.26
CA ALA A 31 4.79 -7.60 -5.03
C ALA A 31 3.45 -7.91 -4.34
N ASP A 32 3.43 -8.02 -3.00
CA ASP A 32 2.22 -8.30 -2.20
C ASP A 32 1.07 -7.37 -2.57
N CYS A 33 1.37 -6.07 -2.67
CA CYS A 33 0.36 -5.06 -2.92
C CYS A 33 -0.32 -5.23 -4.30
N MET A 34 0.44 -5.65 -5.31
CA MET A 34 -0.09 -5.84 -6.66
C MET A 34 -0.87 -7.13 -6.80
N ILE A 35 -0.40 -8.22 -6.18
CA ILE A 35 -1.14 -9.49 -6.17
C ILE A 35 -2.48 -9.32 -5.45
N HIS A 36 -2.50 -8.60 -4.33
CA HIS A 36 -3.74 -8.28 -3.65
C HIS A 36 -4.68 -7.39 -4.47
N ALA A 37 -4.16 -6.48 -5.30
CA ALA A 37 -4.99 -5.69 -6.20
C ALA A 37 -5.66 -6.58 -7.26
N ASN A 38 -4.91 -7.49 -7.89
CA ASN A 38 -5.48 -8.46 -8.84
C ASN A 38 -6.53 -9.38 -8.19
N LEU A 39 -6.25 -9.90 -6.99
CA LEU A 39 -7.20 -10.74 -6.25
C LEU A 39 -8.50 -10.03 -5.86
N ARG A 40 -8.54 -8.70 -5.95
CA ARG A 40 -9.73 -7.87 -5.68
C ARG A 40 -10.39 -7.36 -6.96
N GLY A 41 -9.97 -7.82 -8.14
CA GLY A 41 -10.47 -7.32 -9.42
C GLY A 41 -10.06 -5.88 -9.72
N GLN A 42 -8.99 -5.38 -9.08
CA GLN A 42 -8.41 -4.07 -9.35
C GLN A 42 -7.22 -4.23 -10.30
N ASP A 43 -7.43 -4.88 -11.43
CA ASP A 43 -6.36 -5.31 -12.33
C ASP A 43 -5.57 -4.14 -12.92
N SER A 44 -6.20 -2.98 -13.06
CA SER A 44 -5.56 -1.72 -13.46
C SER A 44 -4.54 -1.20 -12.44
N HIS A 45 -4.48 -1.76 -11.23
CA HIS A 45 -3.54 -1.42 -10.16
C HIS A 45 -2.68 -2.62 -9.70
N GLY A 46 -2.81 -3.77 -10.38
CA GLY A 46 -2.08 -4.99 -10.09
C GLY A 46 -0.83 -5.17 -10.96
N VAL A 47 -0.53 -6.43 -11.31
CA VAL A 47 0.67 -6.86 -12.02
C VAL A 47 0.87 -6.17 -13.38
N THR A 48 -0.21 -5.68 -14.00
CA THR A 48 -0.17 -4.92 -15.27
C THR A 48 0.74 -3.70 -15.20
N ARG A 49 0.95 -3.11 -14.02
CA ARG A 49 1.80 -1.92 -13.83
C ARG A 49 3.28 -2.24 -13.59
N VAL A 50 3.63 -3.50 -13.30
CA VAL A 50 5.00 -3.92 -12.92
C VAL A 50 6.01 -3.48 -13.97
N LEU A 51 5.83 -3.93 -15.22
CA LEU A 51 6.82 -3.76 -16.28
C LEU A 51 6.81 -2.33 -16.83
N VAL A 52 5.63 -1.82 -17.17
CA VAL A 52 5.52 -0.56 -17.92
C VAL A 52 5.71 0.65 -17.02
N THR A 53 5.19 0.61 -15.79
CA THR A 53 5.18 1.79 -14.91
C THR A 53 6.31 1.75 -13.89
N TYR A 54 6.53 0.62 -13.22
CA TYR A 54 7.49 0.57 -12.11
C TYR A 54 8.90 0.29 -12.59
N VAL A 55 9.12 -0.80 -13.34
CA VAL A 55 10.45 -1.18 -13.85
C VAL A 55 11.04 -0.10 -14.76
N GLU A 56 10.27 0.44 -15.69
CA GLU A 56 10.77 1.49 -16.59
C GLU A 56 11.14 2.78 -15.84
N ARG A 57 10.35 3.18 -14.84
CA ARG A 57 10.67 4.35 -14.01
C ARG A 57 11.92 4.14 -13.17
N MET A 58 12.13 2.93 -12.64
CA MET A 58 13.36 2.59 -11.92
C MET A 58 14.58 2.62 -12.84
N ARG A 59 14.46 2.03 -14.03
CA ARG A 59 15.55 2.04 -15.03
C ARG A 59 15.93 3.46 -15.48
N ARG A 60 14.95 4.36 -15.56
CA ARG A 60 15.17 5.78 -15.89
C ARG A 60 15.65 6.63 -14.70
N GLY A 61 15.82 6.06 -13.51
CA GLY A 61 16.19 6.80 -12.30
C GLY A 61 15.10 7.74 -11.78
N VAL A 62 13.88 7.67 -12.33
CA VAL A 62 12.73 8.46 -11.89
C VAL A 62 12.14 7.90 -10.60
N MET A 63 12.42 6.64 -10.28
CA MET A 63 12.05 5.97 -9.03
C MET A 63 13.26 5.24 -8.47
N ASP A 64 13.52 5.37 -7.17
CA ASP A 64 14.60 4.64 -6.51
C ASP A 64 14.08 3.29 -6.01
N ALA A 65 14.62 2.22 -6.60
CA ALA A 65 14.25 0.85 -6.27
C ALA A 65 14.71 0.43 -4.86
N ALA A 66 15.84 0.97 -4.40
CA ALA A 66 16.49 0.61 -3.14
C ALA A 66 16.15 1.59 -2.00
N ALA A 67 15.54 2.74 -2.31
CA ALA A 67 15.15 3.73 -1.33
C ALA A 67 14.21 3.16 -0.27
N LYS A 68 14.47 3.57 0.97
CA LYS A 68 13.67 3.21 2.14
C LYS A 68 13.06 4.47 2.74
N PRO A 69 11.73 4.51 2.95
CA PRO A 69 11.06 5.65 3.56
C PRO A 69 11.55 5.86 4.99
N VAL A 70 11.73 7.12 5.39
CA VAL A 70 12.20 7.50 6.73
C VAL A 70 11.26 8.48 7.40
N VAL A 71 11.14 8.40 8.72
CA VAL A 71 10.40 9.41 9.49
C VAL A 71 11.31 10.61 9.70
N VAL A 72 10.88 11.79 9.26
CA VAL A 72 11.66 13.04 9.39
C VAL A 72 11.11 13.97 10.48
N ARG A 73 9.86 13.78 10.87
CA ARG A 73 9.26 14.51 11.99
C ARG A 73 8.22 13.64 12.67
N GLU A 74 8.19 13.67 14.00
CA GLU A 74 7.29 12.83 14.77
C GLU A 74 6.78 13.56 16.02
N LYS A 75 5.49 13.40 16.30
CA LYS A 75 4.81 13.78 17.54
C LYS A 75 3.91 12.61 17.98
N ALA A 76 3.21 12.76 19.11
CA ALA A 76 2.34 11.70 19.66
C ALA A 76 1.34 11.15 18.63
N SER A 77 0.54 12.02 18.02
CA SER A 77 -0.51 11.66 17.04
C SER A 77 -0.17 12.01 15.59
N THR A 78 1.02 12.55 15.29
CA THR A 78 1.38 12.96 13.92
C THR A 78 2.78 12.53 13.50
N ALA A 79 2.98 12.27 12.20
CA ALA A 79 4.30 12.03 11.64
C ALA A 79 4.42 12.54 10.20
N LEU A 80 5.65 12.90 9.81
CA LEU A 80 6.02 13.18 8.42
C LEU A 80 7.03 12.13 7.98
N VAL A 81 6.71 11.43 6.90
CA VAL A 81 7.57 10.44 6.25
C VAL A 81 8.13 11.02 4.96
N ASP A 82 9.43 10.89 4.78
CA ASP A 82 10.13 11.17 3.54
C ASP A 82 10.26 9.86 2.76
N GLY A 83 9.64 9.81 1.59
CA GLY A 83 9.63 8.65 0.72
C GLY A 83 10.96 8.41 0.01
N ARG A 84 11.85 9.41 -0.07
CA ARG A 84 13.14 9.33 -0.77
C ARG A 84 13.04 8.77 -2.18
N ASN A 85 11.99 9.15 -2.90
CA ASN A 85 11.65 8.63 -4.22
C ASN A 85 11.47 7.09 -4.30
N ALA A 86 11.16 6.43 -3.18
CA ALA A 86 10.92 4.99 -3.13
C ALA A 86 9.62 4.57 -3.83
N ILE A 87 9.46 3.27 -4.02
CA ILE A 87 8.23 2.63 -4.50
C ILE A 87 7.08 3.00 -3.55
N GLY A 88 6.02 3.59 -4.10
CA GLY A 88 4.89 4.10 -3.30
C GLY A 88 4.25 3.04 -2.40
N HIS A 89 4.21 1.78 -2.84
CA HIS A 89 3.70 0.67 -2.02
C HIS A 89 4.46 0.50 -0.68
N LEU A 90 5.79 0.60 -0.72
CA LEU A 90 6.63 0.49 0.48
C LEU A 90 6.44 1.70 1.41
N VAL A 91 6.33 2.90 0.81
CA VAL A 91 6.06 4.13 1.55
C VAL A 91 4.70 4.07 2.24
N ALA A 92 3.66 3.67 1.51
CA ALA A 92 2.31 3.53 2.05
C ALA A 92 2.26 2.52 3.18
N ARG A 93 2.91 1.35 3.03
CA ARG A 93 2.98 0.31 4.07
C ARG A 93 3.58 0.88 5.35
N ARG A 94 4.73 1.54 5.24
CA ARG A 94 5.38 2.17 6.38
C ARG A 94 4.51 3.22 7.06
N CYS A 95 3.79 4.03 6.29
CA CYS A 95 2.93 5.09 6.82
C CYS A 95 1.71 4.54 7.54
N VAL A 96 1.05 3.52 6.99
CA VAL A 96 -0.09 2.85 7.62
C VAL A 96 0.33 2.18 8.93
N GLU A 97 1.47 1.48 8.94
CA GLU A 97 2.04 0.87 10.15
C GLU A 97 2.34 1.91 11.24
N LEU A 98 2.85 3.07 10.85
CA LEU A 98 3.13 4.16 11.77
C LEU A 98 1.83 4.80 12.30
N ALA A 99 0.84 5.00 11.43
CA ALA A 99 -0.44 5.58 11.79
C ALA A 99 -1.20 4.68 12.78
N ILE A 100 -1.25 3.37 12.53
CA ILE A 100 -1.92 2.42 13.44
C ILE A 100 -1.29 2.45 14.83
N ARG A 101 0.04 2.28 14.92
CA ARG A 101 0.76 2.29 16.21
C ARG A 101 0.56 3.59 16.99
N LYS A 102 0.50 4.73 16.29
CA LYS A 102 0.23 6.03 16.92
C LYS A 102 -1.22 6.17 17.36
N ALA A 103 -2.17 5.69 16.57
CA ALA A 103 -3.58 5.74 16.92
C ALA A 103 -3.88 4.86 18.14
N GLU A 104 -3.21 3.71 18.28
CA GLU A 104 -3.29 2.86 19.47
C GLU A 104 -2.80 3.59 20.73
N ALA A 105 -1.73 4.38 20.62
CA ALA A 105 -1.14 5.09 21.75
C ALA A 105 -1.85 6.42 22.10
N ALA A 106 -2.33 7.17 21.09
CA ALA A 106 -2.82 8.54 21.24
C ALA A 106 -4.32 8.71 20.88
N GLY A 107 -5.02 7.62 20.58
CA GLY A 107 -6.44 7.59 20.17
C GLY A 107 -6.67 7.95 18.70
N THR A 108 -5.83 8.79 18.10
CA THR A 108 -5.87 9.14 16.66
C THR A 108 -4.47 9.32 16.09
N ALA A 109 -4.34 9.19 14.77
CA ALA A 109 -3.06 9.44 14.11
C ALA A 109 -3.18 9.96 12.68
N TRP A 110 -2.25 10.83 12.30
CA TRP A 110 -2.12 11.39 10.95
C TRP A 110 -0.67 11.28 10.48
N VAL A 111 -0.46 10.66 9.32
CA VAL A 111 0.87 10.49 8.74
C VAL A 111 0.87 11.08 7.34
N CYS A 112 1.73 12.08 7.10
CA CYS A 112 1.91 12.70 5.80
C CYS A 112 3.18 12.15 5.13
N VAL A 113 3.17 12.12 3.79
CA VAL A 113 4.32 11.71 2.98
C VAL A 113 4.78 12.90 2.13
N ARG A 114 6.10 13.08 2.04
CA ARG A 114 6.74 13.90 1.01
C ARG A 114 7.68 13.03 0.18
N ASP A 115 8.00 13.47 -1.03
CA ASP A 115 8.98 12.83 -1.91
C ASP A 115 8.74 11.32 -2.12
N GLY A 116 7.50 10.96 -2.42
CA GLY A 116 7.08 9.57 -2.65
C GLY A 116 6.45 9.37 -4.03
N ASN A 117 6.35 8.11 -4.46
CA ASN A 117 5.72 7.72 -5.72
C ASN A 117 4.29 7.22 -5.57
N HIS A 118 3.62 7.00 -6.71
CA HIS A 118 2.29 6.39 -6.78
C HIS A 118 2.23 5.06 -6.00
N PHE A 119 1.24 4.94 -5.11
CA PHE A 119 1.08 3.83 -4.15
C PHE A 119 0.02 2.80 -4.55
N GLY A 120 -0.51 2.87 -5.76
CA GLY A 120 -1.50 1.92 -6.29
C GLY A 120 -2.77 1.84 -5.44
N ALA A 121 -3.33 0.63 -5.31
CA ALA A 121 -4.52 0.38 -4.53
C ALA A 121 -4.25 0.58 -3.03
N CYS A 122 -4.39 1.81 -2.54
CA CYS A 122 -4.15 2.22 -1.15
C CYS A 122 -4.92 1.35 -0.12
N ALA A 123 -6.10 0.84 -0.50
CA ALA A 123 -6.92 -0.05 0.33
C ALA A 123 -6.29 -1.44 0.60
N THR A 124 -5.31 -1.84 -0.21
CA THR A 124 -4.57 -3.10 -0.01
C THR A 124 -3.69 -3.03 1.24
N THR A 125 -2.95 -1.93 1.38
CA THR A 125 -2.02 -1.71 2.47
C THR A 125 -2.70 -1.70 3.85
N GLY A 126 -3.88 -1.11 3.96
CA GLY A 126 -4.63 -1.01 5.22
C GLY A 126 -5.35 -2.29 5.70
N ARG A 127 -5.54 -3.29 4.82
CA ARG A 127 -6.24 -4.55 5.14
C ARG A 127 -5.29 -5.72 5.34
N SER A 128 -4.25 -5.87 4.49
CA SER A 128 -3.28 -6.96 4.64
C SER A 128 -2.61 -6.95 6.02
N TRP A 129 -2.40 -5.74 6.56
CA TRP A 129 -1.90 -5.54 7.92
C TRP A 129 -2.90 -5.90 9.01
N ARG A 130 -4.18 -5.55 8.84
CA ARG A 130 -5.25 -5.87 9.81
C ARG A 130 -5.43 -7.39 9.97
N SER A 131 -5.28 -8.14 8.88
CA SER A 131 -5.31 -9.60 8.87
C SER A 131 -4.04 -10.26 9.40
N SER A 132 -2.86 -9.65 9.25
CA SER A 132 -1.59 -10.19 9.78
C SER A 132 -1.33 -9.81 11.24
N ALA A 133 -1.95 -8.73 11.73
CA ALA A 133 -1.90 -8.32 13.13
C ALA A 133 -2.99 -8.98 14.02
N GLY A 134 -3.81 -9.90 13.49
CA GLY A 134 -4.84 -10.59 14.28
C GLY A 134 -5.93 -9.69 14.86
N LEU A 135 -6.13 -8.48 14.31
CA LEU A 135 -7.05 -7.49 14.86
C LEU A 135 -8.49 -7.80 14.44
N SER A 136 -9.21 -8.51 15.32
CA SER A 136 -10.67 -8.55 15.32
C SER A 136 -11.21 -7.18 15.77
N PRO A 137 -12.21 -6.59 15.09
CA PRO A 137 -12.82 -5.35 15.53
C PRO A 137 -13.69 -5.62 16.75
N SER A 138 -13.12 -5.57 17.95
CA SER A 138 -13.90 -5.34 19.16
C SER A 138 -14.18 -3.84 19.25
N SER A 139 -15.11 -3.32 18.47
CA SER A 139 -15.62 -1.97 18.75
C SER A 139 -16.48 -2.04 20.01
N PRO A 140 -16.25 -1.24 21.07
CA PRO A 140 -17.32 -0.95 22.00
C PRO A 140 -18.40 -0.23 21.20
N ARG A 141 -19.65 -0.73 21.23
CA ARG A 141 -20.81 -0.08 20.60
C ARG A 141 -20.96 1.31 21.22
N THR A 142 -20.35 2.31 20.60
CA THR A 142 -20.66 3.71 20.83
C THR A 142 -21.62 4.10 19.73
N GLY A 143 -22.90 4.22 20.09
CA GLY A 143 -23.95 4.62 19.17
C GLY A 143 -23.66 6.00 18.62
N THR A 144 -23.27 6.08 17.36
CA THR A 144 -23.27 7.33 16.61
C THR A 144 -24.72 7.65 16.23
N SER A 145 -25.28 8.71 16.80
CA SER A 145 -26.58 9.22 16.39
C SER A 145 -26.53 9.68 14.92
N PRO A 146 -27.51 9.35 14.06
CA PRO A 146 -27.53 9.85 12.69
C PRO A 146 -27.85 11.34 12.65
N TRP A 147 -27.10 12.09 11.83
CA TRP A 147 -27.36 13.50 11.51
C TRP A 147 -28.68 13.66 10.74
N PRO A 148 -29.51 14.69 11.00
CA PRO A 148 -30.81 14.82 10.36
C PRO A 148 -30.68 15.32 8.90
N PRO A 149 -31.59 14.90 7.99
CA PRO A 149 -31.65 15.44 6.64
C PRO A 149 -32.45 16.76 6.62
N GLY A 150 -31.92 17.78 5.96
CA GLY A 150 -32.70 18.94 5.51
C GLY A 150 -32.27 20.28 6.11
N ALA A 151 -31.35 20.96 5.41
CA ALA A 151 -31.23 22.41 5.44
C ALA A 151 -30.89 22.89 4.02
N ALA A 152 -31.95 23.04 3.22
CA ALA A 152 -32.04 23.88 2.02
C ALA A 152 -33.53 24.15 1.77
#